data_AF-A0A969LN68-F1
#
_entry.id   AF-A0A969LN68-F1
#
_cell.length_a   1.000
_cell.length_b   1.000
_cell.length_c   1.000
_cell.angle_alpha   90.00
_cell.angle_beta   90.00
_cell.angle_gamma   90.00
#
_symmetry.space_group_name_H-M   'P 1'
#
loop_
_entity.id
_entity.type
_entity.pdbx_description
1 polymer ?
#
loop_
_entity_poly.entity_id
_entity_poly.type
_entity_poly.pdbx_seq_one_letter_code
_entity_poly.pdbx_strand_id
1 'polypeptide(L)'
;MKKLPANWHIYQRSQRRHSLVCELKRHASALGWATGTTIGVAGVIGGILFTSPIGALDTLKHIASLPNCNAARAVGLAPARRGQPGYWPWHDRNHDGIACEPWPRYR
;
A
#
# COMPACT_ATOMS: atom_id res chain seq x y z
N MET A 1 52.03 39.90 -10.54
CA MET A 1 50.57 40.14 -10.62
C MET A 1 50.10 39.80 -12.03
N LYS A 2 49.35 38.71 -12.24
CA LYS A 2 48.89 38.32 -13.60
C LYS A 2 47.69 39.19 -13.98
N LYS A 3 47.84 40.02 -15.03
CA LYS A 3 46.72 40.81 -15.58
C LYS A 3 45.70 39.86 -16.19
N LEU A 4 44.44 39.97 -15.76
CA LEU A 4 43.33 39.24 -16.34
C LEU A 4 42.92 39.85 -17.69
N PRO A 5 42.45 39.03 -18.66
CA PRO A 5 42.01 39.53 -19.96
C PRO A 5 40.69 40.30 -19.86
N ALA A 6 40.48 41.29 -20.75
CA ALA A 6 39.35 42.22 -20.73
C ALA A 6 37.95 41.55 -20.81
N ASN A 7 37.88 40.27 -21.19
CA ASN A 7 36.65 39.49 -21.35
C ASN A 7 36.36 38.53 -20.17
N TRP A 8 37.06 38.67 -19.04
CA TRP A 8 36.93 37.79 -17.86
C TRP A 8 35.48 37.64 -17.37
N HIS A 9 34.68 38.71 -17.43
CA HIS A 9 33.26 38.68 -17.05
C HIS A 9 32.40 37.74 -17.92
N ILE A 10 32.75 37.57 -19.20
CA ILE A 10 32.06 36.65 -20.12
C ILE A 10 32.39 35.21 -19.74
N TYR A 11 33.67 34.93 -19.45
CA TYR A 11 34.11 33.62 -18.98
C TYR A 11 33.42 33.21 -17.67
N GLN A 12 33.34 34.12 -16.70
CA GLN A 12 32.62 33.89 -15.44
C GLN A 12 31.12 33.65 -15.63
N ARG A 13 30.46 34.33 -16.58
CA ARG A 13 29.05 34.08 -16.91
C ARG A 13 28.85 32.71 -17.56
N SER A 14 29.76 32.32 -18.46
CA SER A 14 29.72 31.01 -19.13
C SER A 14 29.88 29.86 -18.13
N GLN A 15 30.87 29.95 -17.23
CA GLN A 15 31.08 28.93 -16.20
C GLN A 15 29.88 28.78 -15.26
N ARG A 16 29.26 29.90 -14.82
CA ARG A 16 28.03 29.86 -13.99
C ARG A 16 26.85 29.24 -14.72
N ARG A 17 26.68 29.50 -16.02
CA ARG A 17 25.62 28.87 -16.82
C ARG A 17 25.82 27.35 -16.92
N HIS A 18 27.04 26.90 -17.16
CA HIS A 18 27.34 25.46 -17.22
C HIS A 18 27.10 24.75 -15.88
N SER A 19 27.48 25.34 -14.74
CA SER A 19 27.24 24.73 -13.43
C SER A 19 25.74 24.59 -13.12
N LEU A 20 24.95 25.64 -13.40
CA LEU A 20 23.50 25.62 -13.20
C LEU A 20 22.81 24.56 -14.09
N VAL A 21 23.25 24.41 -15.35
CA VAL A 21 22.72 23.37 -16.25
C VAL A 21 23.05 21.97 -15.75
N CYS A 22 24.28 21.73 -15.26
CA CYS A 22 24.65 20.43 -14.68
C CYS A 22 23.84 20.10 -13.42
N GLU A 23 23.58 21.07 -12.56
CA GLU A 23 22.81 20.90 -11.33
C GLU A 23 21.32 20.65 -11.62
N LEU A 24 20.71 21.44 -12.52
CA LEU A 24 19.34 21.21 -13.00
C LEU A 24 19.14 19.82 -13.61
N LYS A 25 20.08 19.35 -14.45
CA LYS A 25 20.02 18.00 -15.02
C LYS A 25 20.09 16.91 -13.96
N ARG A 26 20.93 17.10 -12.93
CA ARG A 26 21.06 16.17 -11.81
C ARG A 26 19.78 16.11 -10.97
N HIS A 27 19.12 17.25 -10.73
CA HIS A 27 17.84 17.28 -10.03
C HIS A 27 16.71 16.71 -10.89
N ALA A 28 16.66 17.03 -12.18
CA ALA A 28 15.64 16.53 -13.10
C ALA A 28 15.69 14.99 -13.24
N SER A 29 16.90 14.41 -13.32
CA SER A 29 17.05 12.95 -13.35
C SER A 29 16.64 12.30 -12.02
N ALA A 30 17.08 12.85 -10.88
CA ALA A 30 16.70 12.34 -9.56
C ALA A 30 15.18 12.40 -9.32
N LEU A 31 14.54 13.51 -9.70
CA LEU A 31 13.10 13.69 -9.64
C LEU A 31 12.36 12.71 -10.56
N GLY A 32 12.87 12.45 -11.77
CA GLY A 32 12.29 11.49 -12.71
C GLY A 32 12.28 10.05 -12.19
N TRP A 33 13.37 9.60 -11.56
CA TRP A 33 13.41 8.28 -10.92
C TRP A 33 12.47 8.21 -9.72
N ALA A 34 12.48 9.24 -8.86
CA ALA A 34 11.61 9.28 -7.70
C ALA A 34 10.11 9.25 -8.09
N THR A 35 9.68 10.03 -9.08
CA THR A 35 8.28 10.04 -9.53
C THR A 35 7.90 8.76 -10.28
N GLY A 36 8.80 8.22 -11.09
CA GLY A 36 8.56 6.95 -11.78
C GLY A 36 8.34 5.79 -10.81
N THR A 37 9.13 5.71 -9.74
CA THR A 37 8.97 4.65 -8.72
C THR A 37 7.66 4.78 -7.95
N THR A 38 7.26 5.99 -7.55
CA THR A 38 6.01 6.19 -6.81
C THR A 38 4.78 5.88 -7.66
N ILE A 39 4.77 6.30 -8.92
CA ILE A 39 3.70 5.99 -9.87
C ILE A 39 3.63 4.48 -10.14
N GLY A 40 4.77 3.82 -10.35
CA GLY A 40 4.84 2.38 -10.55
C GLY A 40 4.29 1.60 -9.35
N VAL A 41 4.71 1.94 -8.13
CA VAL A 41 4.21 1.31 -6.89
C VAL A 41 2.72 1.54 -6.70
N ALA A 42 2.24 2.77 -6.93
CA ALA A 42 0.81 3.08 -6.84
C ALA A 42 -0.02 2.29 -7.85
N GLY A 43 0.46 2.13 -9.08
CA GLY A 43 -0.18 1.31 -10.11
C GLY A 43 -0.28 -0.17 -9.71
N VAL A 44 0.77 -0.73 -9.12
CA VAL A 44 0.76 -2.12 -8.62
C VAL A 44 -0.24 -2.29 -7.47
N ILE A 45 -0.23 -1.39 -6.47
CA ILE A 45 -1.18 -1.42 -5.36
C ILE A 45 -2.62 -1.30 -5.87
N GLY A 46 -2.88 -0.36 -6.80
CA GLY A 46 -4.19 -0.19 -7.42
C GLY A 46 -4.66 -1.45 -8.15
N GLY A 47 -3.76 -2.11 -8.90
CA GLY A 47 -4.05 -3.37 -9.59
C GLY A 47 -4.38 -4.53 -8.63
N ILE A 48 -3.63 -4.66 -7.53
CA ILE A 48 -3.90 -5.67 -6.49
C ILE A 48 -5.28 -5.45 -5.86
N LEU A 49 -5.62 -4.20 -5.52
CA LEU A 49 -6.90 -3.88 -4.90
C LEU A 49 -8.08 -4.06 -5.86
N PHE A 50 -7.89 -3.75 -7.15
CA PHE A 50 -8.94 -3.90 -8.18
C PHE A 50 -9.24 -5.35 -8.55
N THR A 51 -8.22 -6.21 -8.55
CA THR A 51 -8.35 -7.62 -8.94
C THR A 51 -8.64 -8.57 -7.77
N SER A 52 -8.52 -8.09 -6.53
CA SER A 52 -8.74 -8.91 -5.34
C SER A 52 -10.23 -9.28 -5.17
N PRO A 53 -10.57 -10.57 -5.00
CA PRO A 53 -11.94 -11.02 -4.78
C PRO A 53 -12.48 -10.68 -3.39
N ILE A 54 -11.60 -10.31 -2.44
CA ILE A 54 -11.96 -9.96 -1.06
C ILE A 54 -11.53 -8.51 -0.81
N GLY A 55 -12.44 -7.68 -0.30
CA GLY A 55 -12.13 -6.29 0.04
C GLY A 55 -11.19 -6.21 1.25
N ALA A 56 -10.29 -5.23 1.27
CA ALA A 56 -9.35 -5.03 2.38
C ALA A 56 -10.06 -4.94 3.75
N LEU A 57 -11.27 -4.35 3.77
CA LEU A 57 -12.10 -4.27 4.98
C LEU A 57 -12.56 -5.65 5.47
N ASP A 58 -12.94 -6.55 4.57
CA ASP A 58 -13.42 -7.88 4.94
C ASP A 58 -12.27 -8.75 5.46
N THR A 59 -11.08 -8.60 4.90
CA THR A 59 -9.86 -9.22 5.45
C THR A 59 -9.59 -8.74 6.87
N LEU A 60 -9.68 -7.44 7.12
CA LEU A 60 -9.48 -6.86 8.46
C LEU A 60 -10.54 -7.37 9.45
N LYS A 61 -11.82 -7.39 9.05
CA LYS A 61 -12.89 -7.94 9.89
C LYS A 61 -12.70 -9.43 10.15
N HIS A 62 -12.27 -10.21 9.16
CA HIS A 62 -11.97 -11.63 9.33
C HIS A 62 -10.85 -11.83 10.37
N ILE A 63 -9.76 -11.07 10.30
CA ILE A 63 -8.68 -11.11 11.31
C ILE A 63 -9.21 -10.67 12.70
N ALA A 64 -10.02 -9.62 12.76
CA ALA A 64 -10.60 -9.15 14.01
C ALA A 64 -11.58 -10.16 14.65
N SER A 65 -12.20 -11.02 13.85
CA SER A 65 -13.13 -12.07 14.32
C SER A 65 -12.44 -13.31 14.92
N LEU A 66 -11.13 -13.43 14.77
CA LEU A 66 -10.29 -14.59 15.13
C LEU A 66 -10.32 -14.97 16.63
N PRO A 67 -10.36 -14.03 17.61
CA PRO A 67 -10.23 -14.36 19.03
C PRO A 67 -11.38 -15.19 19.62
N ASN A 68 -12.63 -14.86 19.27
CA ASN A 68 -13.83 -15.54 19.77
C ASN A 68 -15.09 -15.13 19.00
N CYS A 69 -16.18 -15.85 19.24
CA CYS A 69 -17.46 -15.56 18.63
C CYS A 69 -18.08 -14.21 19.01
N ASN A 70 -17.69 -13.60 20.14
CA ASN A 70 -18.16 -12.26 20.47
C ASN A 70 -17.47 -11.20 19.60
N ALA A 71 -16.17 -11.37 19.33
CA ALA A 71 -15.42 -10.53 18.40
C ALA A 71 -16.00 -10.68 16.98
N ALA A 72 -16.29 -11.92 16.55
CA ALA A 72 -16.93 -12.18 15.26
C ALA A 72 -18.31 -11.51 15.11
N ARG A 73 -19.13 -11.50 16.18
CA ARG A 73 -20.39 -10.77 16.24
C ARG A 73 -20.19 -9.26 16.24
N ALA A 74 -19.20 -8.75 16.98
CA ALA A 74 -18.90 -7.32 17.06
C ALA A 74 -18.51 -6.72 15.71
N VAL A 75 -17.81 -7.48 14.86
CA VAL A 75 -17.46 -7.06 13.50
C VAL A 75 -18.52 -7.40 12.45
N GLY A 76 -19.66 -7.97 12.87
CA GLY A 76 -20.80 -8.28 12.00
C GLY A 76 -20.57 -9.45 11.05
N LEU A 77 -19.64 -10.35 11.36
CA LEU A 77 -19.32 -11.51 10.52
C LEU A 77 -19.93 -12.83 11.02
N ALA A 78 -20.42 -12.89 12.25
CA ALA A 78 -21.09 -14.08 12.78
C ALA A 78 -22.63 -14.01 12.64
N PRO A 79 -23.30 -15.11 12.27
CA PRO A 79 -22.74 -16.43 11.92
C PRO A 79 -22.10 -16.46 10.52
N ALA A 80 -20.98 -17.17 10.38
CA ALA A 80 -20.21 -17.26 9.13
C ALA A 80 -20.22 -18.69 8.58
N ARG A 81 -20.36 -18.85 7.25
CA ARG A 81 -20.25 -20.16 6.57
C ARG A 81 -18.82 -20.42 6.08
N ARG A 82 -18.46 -21.68 5.86
CA ARG A 82 -17.20 -22.05 5.18
C ARG A 82 -16.98 -21.20 3.91
N GLY A 83 -15.79 -20.61 3.80
CA GLY A 83 -15.41 -19.73 2.70
C GLY A 83 -15.83 -18.27 2.85
N GLN A 84 -16.60 -17.92 3.88
CA GLN A 84 -16.95 -16.53 4.18
C GLN A 84 -15.96 -15.90 5.18
N PRO A 85 -15.73 -14.58 5.08
CA PRO A 85 -15.08 -13.82 6.15
C PRO A 85 -15.78 -14.10 7.49
N GLY A 86 -15.00 -14.25 8.57
CA GLY A 86 -15.51 -14.64 9.89
C GLY A 86 -15.57 -16.13 10.19
N TYR A 87 -15.46 -17.00 9.19
CA TYR A 87 -15.42 -18.45 9.43
C TYR A 87 -14.04 -18.87 9.91
N TRP A 88 -14.02 -19.52 11.08
CA TRP A 88 -12.83 -20.14 11.63
C TRP A 88 -13.18 -21.57 12.07
N PRO A 89 -12.40 -22.61 11.72
CA PRO A 89 -12.73 -23.99 12.04
C PRO A 89 -12.94 -24.26 13.53
N TRP A 90 -12.19 -23.56 14.41
CA TRP A 90 -12.34 -23.70 15.87
C TRP A 90 -13.57 -22.97 16.45
N HIS A 91 -14.22 -22.10 15.67
CA HIS A 91 -15.48 -21.46 16.05
C HIS A 91 -16.71 -22.28 15.64
N ASP A 92 -16.51 -23.33 14.84
CA ASP A 92 -17.53 -24.28 14.42
C ASP A 92 -17.49 -25.50 15.35
N ARG A 93 -18.26 -25.44 16.44
CA ARG A 93 -18.23 -26.45 17.51
C ARG A 93 -18.75 -27.81 17.06
N ASN A 94 -19.72 -27.85 16.14
CA ASN A 94 -20.35 -29.08 15.65
C ASN A 94 -19.81 -29.51 14.27
N HIS A 95 -18.86 -28.75 13.70
CA HIS A 95 -18.26 -28.97 12.40
C HIS A 95 -19.28 -29.06 11.25
N ASP A 96 -20.43 -28.38 11.38
CA ASP A 96 -21.49 -28.39 10.36
C ASP A 96 -21.22 -27.40 9.22
N GLY A 97 -20.16 -26.60 9.34
CA GLY A 97 -19.74 -25.59 8.39
C GLY A 97 -20.25 -24.19 8.68
N ILE A 98 -20.86 -23.96 9.84
CA ILE A 98 -21.33 -22.66 10.29
C ILE A 98 -20.67 -22.32 11.63
N ALA A 99 -19.82 -21.29 11.61
CA ALA A 99 -19.15 -20.80 12.80
C ALA A 99 -20.05 -19.82 13.58
N CYS A 100 -19.91 -19.82 14.92
CA CYS A 100 -20.53 -18.85 15.82
C CYS A 100 -22.05 -18.75 15.73
N GLU A 101 -22.70 -19.91 15.58
CA GLU A 101 -24.16 -19.99 15.57
C GLU A 101 -24.79 -19.41 16.86
N PRO A 102 -25.92 -18.69 16.77
CA PRO A 102 -26.62 -18.18 17.94
C PRO A 102 -27.25 -19.28 18.79
N TRP A 103 -27.58 -20.42 18.19
CA TRP A 103 -28.23 -21.54 18.85
C TRP A 103 -27.42 -22.82 18.65
N PRO A 104 -27.15 -23.62 19.70
CA PRO A 104 -26.57 -24.95 19.55
C PRO A 104 -27.52 -25.83 18.73
N ARG A 105 -27.14 -26.20 17.51
CA ARG A 105 -27.82 -27.30 16.81
C ARG A 105 -27.35 -28.61 17.42
N TYR A 106 -28.20 -29.22 18.24
CA TYR A 106 -28.05 -30.61 18.62
C TYR A 106 -28.54 -31.44 17.43
N ARG A 107 -27.66 -32.19 16.80
CA ARG A 107 -28.00 -33.18 15.78
C ARG A 107 -27.74 -34.56 16.35
#